data_AF-A0A5E7TER0-F1
#
_entry.id   AF-A0A5E7TER0-F1
#
_cell.length_a   1.000
_cell.length_b   1.000
_cell.length_c   1.000
_cell.angle_alpha   90.00
_cell.angle_beta   90.00
_cell.angle_gamma   90.00
#
_symmetry.space_group_name_H-M   'P 1'
#
loop_
_entity.id
_entity.type
_entity.pdbx_description
1 polymer ?
#
loop_
_entity_poly.entity_id
_entity_poly.type
_entity_poly.pdbx_seq_one_letter_code
_entity_poly.pdbx_strand_id
1 'polypeptide(L)'
;MLFHFKLDGLEPQHQADLLAIEVTMTPRSAYAAFTVKTTGLRAHKDVEGAYALLRARMSPYHLDALKELLESLKIDLDRLVRLMKNVPTIMSKRPAQQ
;
A
#
# COMPACT_ATOMS: atom_id res chain seq x y z
N MET A 1 -0.45 -9.42 -9.29
CA MET A 1 -1.12 -8.17 -9.70
C MET A 1 -0.14 -7.02 -9.50
N LEU A 2 -0.10 -6.04 -10.39
CA LEU A 2 0.75 -4.86 -10.24
C LEU A 2 -0.08 -3.62 -10.56
N PHE A 3 0.18 -2.55 -9.82
CA PHE A 3 -0.46 -1.27 -10.01
C PHE A 3 0.55 -0.16 -9.71
N HIS A 4 0.26 1.05 -10.18
CA HIS A 4 0.99 2.25 -9.78
C HIS A 4 0.01 3.36 -9.38
N PHE A 5 0.48 4.29 -8.55
CA PHE A 5 -0.22 5.48 -8.10
C PHE A 5 -0.16 6.57 -9.17
N LYS A 6 -1.28 7.27 -9.34
CA LYS A 6 -1.32 8.52 -10.10
C LYS A 6 -0.72 9.63 -9.24
N LEU A 7 0.41 10.17 -9.66
CA LEU A 7 1.23 11.11 -8.87
C LEU A 7 0.91 12.59 -9.16
N ASP A 8 0.17 12.86 -10.24
CA ASP A 8 -0.12 14.22 -10.70
C ASP A 8 -0.82 15.04 -9.61
N GLY A 9 -0.29 16.23 -9.33
CA GLY A 9 -0.87 17.16 -8.36
C GLY A 9 -0.61 16.81 -6.89
N LEU A 10 0.24 15.82 -6.59
CA LEU A 10 0.70 15.55 -5.23
C LEU A 10 1.95 16.38 -4.88
N GLU A 11 2.14 16.66 -3.60
CA GLU A 11 3.37 17.30 -3.10
C GLU A 11 4.61 16.43 -3.37
N PRO A 12 5.81 17.01 -3.63
CA PRO A 12 7.00 16.26 -3.99
C PRO A 12 7.36 15.13 -3.02
N GLN A 13 7.25 15.37 -1.72
CA GLN A 13 7.52 14.34 -0.70
C GLN A 13 6.50 13.19 -0.76
N HIS A 14 5.24 13.50 -1.04
CA HIS A 14 4.19 12.49 -1.16
C HIS A 14 4.38 11.64 -2.42
N GLN A 15 4.80 12.25 -3.53
CA GLN A 15 5.19 11.53 -4.74
C GLN A 15 6.37 10.58 -4.48
N ALA A 16 7.41 11.06 -3.78
CA ALA A 16 8.58 10.28 -3.44
C ALA A 16 8.23 9.06 -2.56
N ASP A 17 7.40 9.26 -1.54
CA ASP A 17 6.95 8.18 -0.65
C ASP A 17 6.15 7.10 -1.42
N LEU A 18 5.26 7.51 -2.34
CA LEU A 18 4.48 6.59 -3.17
C LEU A 18 5.33 5.84 -4.19
N LEU A 19 6.33 6.50 -4.79
CA LEU A 19 7.31 5.85 -5.67
C LEU A 19 8.15 4.83 -4.90
N ALA A 20 8.58 5.17 -3.68
CA ALA A 20 9.33 4.24 -2.83
C ALA A 20 8.51 2.98 -2.52
N ILE A 21 7.20 3.14 -2.24
CA ILE A 21 6.27 2.02 -2.09
C ILE A 21 6.26 1.18 -3.37
N GLU A 22 6.03 1.80 -4.53
CA GLU A 22 5.95 1.08 -5.82
C GLU A 22 7.19 0.28 -6.18
N VAL A 23 8.38 0.86 -5.99
CA VAL A 23 9.65 0.22 -6.33
C VAL A 23 9.95 -0.95 -5.38
N THR A 24 9.54 -0.85 -4.12
CA THR A 24 9.74 -1.90 -3.11
C THR A 24 8.70 -3.02 -3.23
N MET A 25 7.56 -2.79 -3.89
CA MET A 25 6.51 -3.79 -4.01
C MET A 25 6.95 -5.00 -4.84
N THR A 26 6.71 -6.19 -4.30
CA THR A 26 6.68 -7.45 -5.03
C THR A 26 5.25 -7.72 -5.51
N PRO A 27 5.00 -8.67 -6.44
CA PRO A 27 3.63 -9.02 -6.84
C PRO A 27 2.73 -9.44 -5.66
N ARG A 28 3.33 -10.00 -4.60
CA ARG A 28 2.67 -10.43 -3.37
C ARG A 28 2.31 -9.24 -2.48
N SER A 29 3.27 -8.36 -2.20
CA SER A 29 3.01 -7.17 -1.38
C SER A 29 2.16 -6.13 -2.12
N ALA A 30 2.18 -6.07 -3.45
CA ALA A 30 1.28 -5.26 -4.25
C ALA A 30 -0.18 -5.68 -4.07
N TYR A 31 -0.48 -6.98 -4.09
CA TYR A 31 -1.84 -7.43 -3.78
C TYR A 31 -2.27 -7.01 -2.37
N ALA A 32 -1.37 -7.15 -1.39
CA ALA A 32 -1.65 -6.78 -0.01
C ALA A 32 -1.89 -5.27 0.15
N ALA A 33 -1.04 -4.42 -0.44
CA ALA A 33 -1.19 -2.96 -0.43
C ALA A 33 -2.47 -2.50 -1.13
N PHE A 34 -2.83 -3.13 -2.25
CA PHE A 34 -4.10 -2.87 -2.91
C PHE A 34 -5.29 -3.26 -2.03
N THR A 35 -5.20 -4.40 -1.35
CA THR A 35 -6.22 -4.82 -0.39
C THR A 35 -6.34 -3.80 0.73
N VAL A 36 -5.24 -3.37 1.35
CA VAL A 36 -5.22 -2.28 2.35
C VAL A 36 -5.93 -1.02 1.85
N LYS A 37 -5.62 -0.56 0.63
CA LYS A 37 -6.24 0.62 0.01
C LYS A 37 -7.75 0.48 -0.16
N THR A 38 -8.21 -0.72 -0.52
CA THR A 38 -9.63 -1.00 -0.79
C THR A 38 -10.44 -1.36 0.46
N THR A 39 -9.79 -1.84 1.53
CA THR A 39 -10.49 -2.38 2.71
C THR A 39 -11.03 -1.29 3.66
N GLY A 40 -10.95 -0.01 3.32
CA GLY A 40 -11.64 1.03 4.10
C GLY A 40 -11.26 1.04 5.59
N LEU A 41 -9.98 0.80 5.92
CA LEU A 41 -9.46 0.62 7.29
C LEU A 41 -9.79 1.77 8.27
N ARG A 42 -10.30 2.90 7.78
CA ARG A 42 -10.76 4.06 8.57
C ARG A 42 -11.83 3.74 9.61
N ALA A 43 -12.52 2.59 9.51
CA ALA A 43 -13.54 2.18 10.47
C ALA A 43 -12.97 1.57 11.77
N HIS A 44 -11.66 1.28 11.84
CA HIS A 44 -11.06 0.57 12.97
C HIS A 44 -10.40 1.55 13.96
N LYS A 45 -10.65 1.35 15.25
CA LYS A 45 -10.22 2.24 16.34
C LYS A 45 -8.72 2.16 16.65
N ASP A 46 -8.06 1.05 16.32
CA ASP A 46 -6.67 0.80 16.66
C ASP A 46 -5.97 -0.13 15.65
N VAL A 47 -4.64 -0.22 15.76
CA VAL A 47 -3.77 -1.01 14.89
C VAL A 47 -4.12 -2.49 14.95
N GLU A 48 -4.48 -3.03 16.11
CA GLU A 48 -4.85 -4.44 16.25
C GLU A 48 -6.13 -4.77 15.50
N GLY A 49 -7.16 -3.91 15.62
CA GLY A 49 -8.40 -4.02 14.88
C GLY A 49 -8.22 -3.90 13.37
N ALA A 50 -7.30 -3.02 12.93
CA ALA A 50 -6.91 -2.93 11.52
C ALA A 50 -6.26 -4.23 11.03
N TYR A 51 -5.32 -4.80 11.78
CA TYR A 51 -4.71 -6.09 11.44
C TYR A 51 -5.70 -7.26 11.50
N ALA A 52 -6.64 -7.26 12.44
CA ALA A 52 -7.69 -8.27 12.53
C ALA A 52 -8.59 -8.25 11.27
N LEU A 53 -8.97 -7.07 10.80
CA LEU A 53 -9.69 -6.93 9.54
C LEU A 53 -8.87 -7.46 8.36
N LEU A 54 -7.59 -7.09 8.27
CA LEU A 54 -6.73 -7.55 7.19
C LEU A 54 -6.57 -9.08 7.22
N ARG A 55 -6.45 -9.70 8.40
CA ARG A 55 -6.46 -11.16 8.59
C ARG A 55 -7.75 -11.82 8.11
N ALA A 56 -8.89 -11.16 8.23
CA ALA A 56 -10.16 -11.65 7.70
C ALA A 56 -10.28 -11.49 6.18
N ARG A 57 -9.47 -10.61 5.56
CA ARG A 57 -9.61 -10.20 4.15
C ARG A 57 -8.53 -10.76 3.23
N MET A 58 -7.38 -11.14 3.77
CA MET A 58 -6.30 -11.74 3.00
C MET A 58 -5.64 -12.87 3.77
N SER A 59 -5.07 -13.84 3.03
CA SER A 59 -4.36 -14.97 3.64
C SER A 59 -3.09 -14.52 4.38
N PRO A 60 -2.58 -15.33 5.33
CA PRO A 60 -1.30 -15.06 6.01
C PRO A 60 -0.15 -14.81 5.02
N TYR A 61 -0.17 -15.51 3.88
CA TYR A 61 0.75 -15.26 2.78
C TYR A 61 0.74 -13.78 2.35
N HIS A 62 -0.38 -13.13 2.14
CA HIS A 62 -0.35 -11.71 1.74
C HIS A 62 -0.03 -10.77 2.92
N LEU A 63 -0.42 -11.14 4.13
CA LEU A 63 -0.11 -10.35 5.33
C LEU A 63 1.38 -10.26 5.63
N ASP A 64 2.11 -11.37 5.51
CA ASP A 64 3.54 -11.35 5.81
C ASP A 64 4.29 -10.50 4.78
N ALA A 65 3.88 -10.52 3.50
CA ALA A 65 4.42 -9.61 2.50
C ALA A 65 4.08 -8.13 2.75
N LEU A 66 2.94 -7.84 3.37
CA LEU A 66 2.61 -6.49 3.81
C LEU A 66 3.57 -6.05 4.92
N LYS A 67 3.84 -6.92 5.91
CA LYS A 67 4.79 -6.63 6.99
C LYS A 67 6.21 -6.42 6.44
N GLU A 68 6.67 -7.31 5.57
CA GLU A 68 7.97 -7.20 4.88
C GLU A 68 8.10 -5.85 4.13
N LEU A 69 7.03 -5.41 3.45
CA LEU A 69 6.99 -4.12 2.76
C LEU A 69 7.08 -2.95 3.74
N LEU A 70 6.29 -2.97 4.82
CA LEU A 70 6.29 -1.93 5.86
C LEU A 70 7.66 -1.80 6.54
N GLU A 71 8.28 -2.93 6.86
CA GLU A 71 9.63 -3.01 7.45
C GLU A 71 10.69 -2.47 6.50
N SER A 72 10.66 -2.86 5.22
CA SER A 72 11.61 -2.39 4.21
C SER A 72 11.56 -0.87 4.01
N LEU A 73 10.36 -0.29 4.08
CA LEU A 73 10.13 1.14 3.96
C LEU A 73 10.28 1.91 5.29
N LYS A 74 10.42 1.20 6.42
CA LYS A 74 10.42 1.77 7.77
C LYS A 74 9.20 2.65 8.05
N ILE A 75 8.02 2.22 7.60
CA ILE A 75 6.75 2.89 7.85
C ILE A 75 5.77 1.93 8.55
N ASP A 76 4.78 2.48 9.23
CA ASP A 76 3.70 1.70 9.82
C ASP A 76 2.47 1.62 8.90
N LEU A 77 1.49 0.80 9.31
CA LEU A 77 0.25 0.61 8.57
C LEU A 77 -0.57 1.90 8.45
N ASP A 78 -0.58 2.76 9.47
CA ASP A 78 -1.32 4.04 9.44
C ASP A 78 -0.74 4.98 8.38
N ARG A 79 0.59 5.14 8.36
CA ARG A 79 1.30 5.93 7.36
C ARG A 79 1.07 5.38 5.97
N LEU A 80 1.14 4.06 5.76
CA LEU A 80 0.82 3.44 4.47
C LEU A 80 -0.62 3.77 4.03
N VAL A 81 -1.59 3.63 4.93
CA VAL A 81 -3.00 3.96 4.64
C VAL A 81 -3.17 5.43 4.28
N ARG A 82 -2.54 6.35 5.02
CA ARG A 82 -2.59 7.80 4.74
C ARG A 82 -1.97 8.15 3.39
N LEU A 83 -0.82 7.56 3.06
CA LEU A 83 -0.13 7.82 1.79
C LEU A 83 -0.98 7.39 0.59
N MET A 84 -1.60 6.21 0.64
CA MET A 84 -2.42 5.71 -0.47
C MET A 84 -3.84 6.30 -0.49
N LYS A 85 -4.22 7.03 0.56
CA LYS A 85 -5.57 7.55 0.76
C LYS A 85 -5.93 8.53 -0.34
N ASN A 86 -7.07 8.29 -1.00
CA ASN A 86 -7.59 9.14 -2.08
C ASN A 86 -6.65 9.27 -3.29
N VAL A 87 -5.55 8.49 -3.36
CA VAL A 87 -4.66 8.46 -4.51
C VAL A 87 -5.19 7.45 -5.52
N PRO A 88 -5.52 7.86 -6.75
CA PRO A 88 -5.93 6.93 -7.79
C PRO A 88 -4.84 5.92 -8.11
N THR A 89 -5.23 4.71 -8.49
CA THR A 89 -4.30 3.63 -8.87
C THR A 89 -4.63 3.13 -10.26
N ILE A 90 -3.61 2.85 -11.06
CA ILE A 90 -3.72 2.33 -12.43
C ILE A 90 -3.26 0.88 -12.41
N MET A 91 -4.09 -0.04 -12.93
CA MET A 91 -3.87 -1.50 -12.89
C MET A 91 -2.93 -1.98 -13.98
N SER A 92 -1.72 -1.44 -13.99
CA SER A 92 -0.63 -1.87 -14.85
C SER A 92 0.71 -1.59 -14.17
N LYS A 93 1.77 -2.21 -14.68
CA LYS A 93 3.13 -1.78 -14.33
C LYS A 93 3.31 -0.31 -14.70
N ARG A 94 4.01 0.46 -13.86
CA ARG A 94 4.46 1.81 -14.26
C ARG A 94 5.26 1.67 -15.56
N PRO A 95 4.98 2.46 -16.61
CA PRO A 95 5.81 2.45 -17.80
C PRO A 95 7.25 2.81 -17.42
N ALA A 96 8.23 2.15 -18.02
CA ALA A 96 9.62 2.54 -17.86
C ALA A 96 9.74 4.00 -18.33
N GLN A 97 10.14 4.91 -17.43
CA GLN A 97 10.52 6.25 -17.85
C GLN A 97 11.75 6.09 -18.74
N GLN A 98 11.57 6.32 -20.04
CA GLN A 98 12.67 6.38 -21.01
C GLN A 98 13.43 7.69 -20.84
#